data_AF-A0A0T9RUE1-F1
#
_entry.id   AF-A0A0T9RUE1-F1
#
_cell.length_a   1.000
_cell.length_b   1.000
_cell.length_c   1.000
_cell.angle_alpha   90.00
_cell.angle_beta   90.00
_cell.angle_gamma   90.00
#
_symmetry.space_group_name_H-M   'P 1'
#
loop_
_entity.id
_entity.type
_entity.pdbx_description
1 polymer ?
#
loop_
_entity_poly.entity_id
_entity_poly.type
_entity_poly.pdbx_seq_one_letter_code
_entity_poly.pdbx_strand_id
1 'polypeptide(L)'
;MEAELAFQRAVNVAWRRVFPDMMPIQPDLARGQASQERLALFVRADCVPCDRKVATLIASQRLLDIYWVDSEGKDDRVRVWARKLKIPVERVNNRTITLNHDRGQWLKFGKGRMPVVLQQGEMQ
;
A
#
# COMPACT_ATOMS: atom_id res chain seq x y z
N MET A 1 -1.51 29.11 0.64
CA MET A 1 -0.79 28.08 -0.14
C MET A 1 0.70 28.43 -0.37
N GLU A 2 1.36 29.22 0.49
CA GLU A 2 2.80 29.50 0.34
C GLU A 2 3.68 28.80 1.38
N ALA A 3 3.16 28.58 2.60
CA ALA A 3 3.90 27.92 3.68
C ALA A 3 4.26 26.45 3.38
N GLU A 4 3.39 25.75 2.64
CA GLU A 4 3.59 24.34 2.30
C GLU A 4 4.71 24.13 1.27
N LEU A 5 4.86 25.05 0.32
CA LEU A 5 5.96 25.06 -0.66
C LEU A 5 7.30 25.43 0.00
N ALA A 6 7.30 26.34 0.97
CA ALA A 6 8.50 26.72 1.70
C ALA A 6 9.01 25.57 2.60
N PHE A 7 8.09 24.84 3.24
CA PHE A 7 8.43 23.69 4.07
C PHE A 7 9.09 22.57 3.25
N GLN A 8 8.50 22.21 2.10
CA GLN A 8 9.06 21.18 1.22
C GLN A 8 10.48 21.51 0.72
N ARG A 9 10.75 22.79 0.44
CA ARG A 9 12.09 23.24 0.02
C ARG A 9 13.12 23.10 1.14
N ALA A 10 12.79 23.50 2.36
CA ALA A 10 13.69 23.38 3.51
C ALA A 10 14.03 21.93 3.83
N VAL A 11 13.03 21.05 3.76
CA VAL A 11 13.20 19.59 3.93
C VAL A 11 14.16 19.06 2.86
N ASN A 12 13.93 19.34 1.57
CA ASN A 12 14.80 18.87 0.50
C ASN A 12 16.26 19.35 0.62
N VAL A 13 16.49 20.57 1.12
CA VAL A 13 17.85 21.08 1.35
C VAL A 13 18.53 20.37 2.51
N ALA A 14 17.81 20.08 3.60
CA ALA A 14 18.35 19.35 4.74
C ALA A 14 18.68 17.89 4.38
N TRP A 15 17.82 17.22 3.61
CA TRP A 15 18.01 15.83 3.19
C TRP A 15 19.28 15.64 2.33
N ARG A 16 19.57 16.55 1.39
CA ARG A 16 20.78 16.49 0.54
C ARG A 16 22.10 16.65 1.30
N ARG A 17 22.08 17.29 2.47
CA ARG A 17 23.28 17.46 3.30
C ARG A 17 23.62 16.21 4.11
N VAL A 18 22.63 15.38 4.42
CA VAL A 18 22.79 14.22 5.30
C VAL A 18 22.95 12.91 4.51
N PHE A 19 22.40 12.82 3.29
CA PHE A 19 22.46 11.62 2.45
C PHE A 19 22.81 11.96 0.99
N PRO A 20 24.10 12.21 0.67
CA PRO A 20 24.52 12.69 -0.65
C PRO A 20 24.29 11.70 -1.81
N ASP A 21 24.17 10.40 -1.52
CA ASP A 21 24.02 9.33 -2.51
C ASP A 21 22.58 8.79 -2.66
N MET A 22 21.59 9.36 -1.97
CA MET A 22 20.18 9.01 -2.17
C MET A 22 19.53 9.93 -3.22
N MET A 23 19.08 9.34 -4.33
CA MET A 23 18.25 10.05 -5.30
C MET A 23 16.89 10.42 -4.66
N PRO A 24 16.46 11.70 -4.71
CA PRO A 24 15.15 12.09 -4.20
C PRO A 24 14.04 11.31 -4.91
N ILE A 25 13.06 10.82 -4.15
CA ILE A 25 11.85 10.21 -4.74
C ILE A 25 11.18 11.28 -5.61
N GLN A 26 11.28 11.13 -6.92
CA GLN A 26 10.62 12.02 -7.87
C GLN A 26 9.11 11.77 -7.78
N PRO A 27 8.30 12.77 -7.37
CA PRO A 27 6.85 12.62 -7.31
C PRO A 27 6.24 12.34 -8.70
N ASP A 28 6.99 12.59 -9.76
CA ASP A 28 6.56 12.44 -11.15
C ASP A 28 6.56 10.98 -11.62
N LEU A 29 7.38 10.10 -11.01
CA LEU A 29 7.29 8.65 -11.25
C LEU A 29 6.01 8.04 -10.67
N ALA A 30 5.46 8.63 -9.60
CA ALA A 30 4.15 8.25 -9.07
C ALA A 30 2.99 8.69 -9.98
N ARG A 31 3.16 9.75 -10.78
CA ARG A 31 2.16 10.20 -11.78
C ARG A 31 2.13 9.32 -13.03
N GLY A 32 3.27 8.75 -13.45
CA GLY A 32 3.33 7.84 -14.61
C GLY A 32 2.60 6.51 -14.41
N GLN A 33 2.38 6.09 -13.16
CA GLN A 33 1.61 4.88 -12.82
C GLN A 33 0.12 5.16 -12.54
N ALA A 34 -0.34 6.42 -12.62
CA ALA A 34 -1.73 6.80 -12.39
C ALA A 34 -2.69 6.31 -13.50
N SER A 35 -2.16 5.80 -14.62
CA SER A 35 -2.96 5.12 -15.66
C SER A 35 -3.23 3.64 -15.38
N GLN A 36 -2.55 3.02 -14.40
CA GLN A 36 -2.91 1.70 -13.89
C GLN A 36 -3.80 1.86 -12.67
N GLU A 37 -5.10 1.58 -12.83
CA GLU A 37 -6.06 1.58 -11.73
C GLU A 37 -5.52 0.75 -10.57
N ARG A 38 -5.41 1.40 -9.41
CA ARG A 38 -4.91 0.79 -8.17
C ARG A 38 -5.99 -0.09 -7.56
N LEU A 39 -5.61 -1.32 -7.18
CA LEU A 39 -6.52 -2.26 -6.55
C LEU A 39 -6.44 -2.17 -5.03
N ALA A 40 -7.59 -2.31 -4.37
CA ALA A 40 -7.70 -2.52 -2.95
C ALA A 40 -8.09 -3.96 -2.67
N LEU A 41 -7.31 -4.66 -1.86
CA LEU A 41 -7.58 -6.03 -1.43
C LEU A 41 -7.79 -6.06 0.09
N PHE A 42 -8.92 -6.59 0.52
CA PHE A 42 -9.20 -6.82 1.93
C PHE A 42 -8.95 -8.28 2.29
N VAL A 43 -8.20 -8.49 3.38
CA VAL A 43 -7.80 -9.80 3.90
C VAL A 43 -8.02 -9.86 5.41
N ARG A 44 -8.08 -11.08 5.97
CA ARG A 44 -8.08 -11.33 7.41
C ARG A 44 -7.21 -12.53 7.75
N ALA A 45 -6.96 -12.73 9.05
CA ALA A 45 -6.32 -13.95 9.56
C ALA A 45 -7.10 -15.22 9.15
N ASP A 46 -6.40 -16.35 9.08
CA ASP A 46 -6.98 -17.67 8.85
C ASP A 46 -7.85 -17.78 7.58
N CYS A 47 -7.43 -17.06 6.53
CA CYS A 47 -8.12 -17.01 5.24
C CYS A 47 -7.25 -17.60 4.12
N VAL A 48 -7.35 -18.91 3.88
CA VAL A 48 -6.63 -19.59 2.78
C VAL A 48 -6.92 -18.96 1.40
N PRO A 49 -8.16 -18.56 1.05
CA PRO A 49 -8.42 -17.87 -0.21
C PRO A 49 -7.73 -16.50 -0.32
N CYS A 50 -7.49 -15.82 0.81
CA CYS A 50 -6.77 -14.54 0.84
C CYS A 50 -5.31 -14.72 0.45
N ASP A 51 -4.63 -15.71 1.03
CA ASP A 51 -3.24 -16.04 0.71
C ASP A 51 -3.04 -16.31 -0.79
N ARG A 52 -3.96 -17.10 -1.40
CA ARG A 52 -3.95 -17.37 -2.85
C ARG A 52 -4.17 -16.10 -3.67
N LYS A 53 -5.16 -15.27 -3.28
CA LYS A 53 -5.51 -14.06 -4.02
C LYS A 53 -4.38 -13.02 -3.98
N VAL A 54 -3.71 -12.88 -2.85
CA VAL A 54 -2.51 -12.03 -2.71
C VAL A 54 -1.43 -12.49 -3.68
N ALA A 55 -1.10 -13.79 -3.71
CA ALA A 55 -0.08 -14.32 -4.62
C ALA A 55 -0.42 -14.02 -6.10
N THR A 56 -1.68 -14.23 -6.51
CA THR A 56 -2.14 -13.90 -7.87
C THR A 56 -2.02 -12.40 -8.19
N LEU A 57 -2.37 -11.52 -7.26
CA LEU A 57 -2.31 -10.06 -7.48
C LEU A 57 -0.89 -9.49 -7.43
N ILE A 58 0.01 -10.10 -6.66
CA ILE A 58 1.42 -9.74 -6.70
C ILE A 58 2.03 -10.14 -8.06
N ALA A 59 1.69 -11.33 -8.57
CA ALA A 59 2.17 -11.82 -9.86
C ALA A 59 1.68 -10.99 -11.06
N SER A 60 0.52 -10.32 -10.95
CA SER A 60 0.00 -9.45 -12.00
C SER A 60 0.70 -8.08 -12.08
N GLN A 61 1.62 -7.78 -11.16
CA GLN A 61 2.39 -6.53 -11.09
C GLN A 61 1.56 -5.23 -11.01
N ARG A 62 0.25 -5.30 -10.77
CA ARG A 62 -0.62 -4.13 -10.57
C ARG A 62 -0.31 -3.40 -9.28
N LEU A 63 -0.60 -2.10 -9.23
CA LEU A 63 -0.61 -1.33 -7.99
C LEU A 63 -1.66 -1.90 -7.03
N LEU A 64 -1.27 -2.20 -5.80
CA LEU A 64 -2.08 -2.95 -4.86
C LEU A 64 -1.99 -2.39 -3.44
N ASP A 65 -3.12 -2.06 -2.84
CA ASP A 65 -3.21 -1.74 -1.42
C ASP A 65 -3.90 -2.88 -0.69
N ILE A 66 -3.20 -3.49 0.27
CA ILE A 66 -3.72 -4.62 1.04
C ILE A 66 -4.16 -4.08 2.41
N TYR A 67 -5.43 -4.26 2.74
CA TYR A 67 -6.02 -3.86 4.01
C TYR A 67 -6.31 -5.08 4.87
N TRP A 68 -5.75 -5.08 6.07
CA TRP A 68 -5.98 -6.11 7.07
C TRP A 68 -7.20 -5.80 7.93
N VAL A 69 -8.24 -6.60 7.77
CA VAL A 69 -9.48 -6.60 8.55
C VAL A 69 -9.25 -7.25 9.91
N ASP A 70 -9.75 -6.60 10.97
CA ASP A 70 -9.63 -7.05 12.36
C ASP A 70 -8.18 -7.23 12.83
N SER A 71 -7.28 -6.39 12.31
CA SER A 71 -5.88 -6.34 12.76
C SER A 71 -5.73 -5.78 14.17
N GLU A 72 -6.76 -5.11 14.70
CA GLU A 72 -6.71 -4.38 15.97
C GLU A 72 -5.57 -3.33 16.02
N GLY A 73 -5.11 -2.84 14.86
CA GLY A 73 -3.94 -1.97 14.76
C GLY A 73 -2.60 -2.66 15.10
N LYS A 74 -2.56 -3.99 15.17
CA LYS A 74 -1.36 -4.76 15.50
C LYS A 74 -0.51 -4.99 14.26
N ASP A 75 0.47 -4.12 14.05
CA ASP A 75 1.48 -4.20 12.99
C ASP A 75 2.14 -5.58 12.88
N ASP A 76 2.47 -6.21 14.02
CA ASP A 76 3.23 -7.45 14.04
C ASP A 76 2.53 -8.59 13.30
N ARG A 77 1.20 -8.66 13.39
CA ARG A 77 0.40 -9.68 12.67
C ARG A 77 0.50 -9.49 11.16
N VAL A 78 0.38 -8.24 10.71
CA VAL A 78 0.52 -7.87 9.29
C VAL A 78 1.93 -8.20 8.79
N ARG A 79 2.97 -7.87 9.58
CA ARG A 79 4.37 -8.14 9.25
C ARG A 79 4.69 -9.64 9.18
N VAL A 80 4.22 -10.45 10.14
CA VAL A 80 4.41 -11.91 10.16
C VAL A 80 3.80 -12.55 8.91
N TRP A 81 2.57 -12.17 8.58
CA TRP A 81 1.87 -12.69 7.40
C TRP A 81 2.51 -12.24 6.09
N ALA A 82 2.92 -10.97 5.99
CA ALA A 82 3.62 -10.48 4.80
C ALA A 82 4.92 -11.26 4.53
N ARG A 83 5.67 -11.61 5.60
CA ARG A 83 6.84 -12.49 5.51
C ARG A 83 6.47 -13.90 5.06
N LYS A 84 5.41 -14.51 5.64
CA LYS A 84 4.91 -15.85 5.25
C LYS A 84 4.59 -15.90 3.75
N LEU A 85 3.94 -14.88 3.22
CA LEU A 85 3.56 -14.78 1.80
C LEU A 85 4.67 -14.28 0.89
N LYS A 86 5.86 -13.97 1.43
CA LYS A 86 7.01 -13.45 0.67
C LYS A 86 6.62 -12.21 -0.15
N ILE A 87 5.85 -11.30 0.45
CA ILE A 87 5.49 -10.03 -0.21
C ILE A 87 6.79 -9.29 -0.56
N PRO A 88 7.01 -8.88 -1.83
CA PRO A 88 8.28 -8.28 -2.23
C PRO A 88 8.54 -6.96 -1.50
N VAL A 89 9.62 -6.91 -0.71
CA VAL A 89 10.00 -5.73 0.08
C VAL A 89 10.23 -4.51 -0.82
N GLU A 90 10.88 -4.69 -1.98
CA GLU A 90 11.06 -3.63 -2.97
C GLU A 90 9.75 -2.99 -3.42
N ARG A 91 8.69 -3.80 -3.57
CA ARG A 91 7.37 -3.31 -3.96
C ARG A 91 6.66 -2.54 -2.85
N VAL A 92 6.97 -2.85 -1.59
CA VAL A 92 6.48 -2.08 -0.43
C VAL A 92 7.26 -0.75 -0.34
N ASN A 93 8.59 -0.81 -0.47
CA ASN A 93 9.47 0.37 -0.42
C ASN A 93 9.13 1.39 -1.51
N ASN A 94 8.88 0.93 -2.74
CA ASN A 94 8.50 1.80 -3.86
C ASN A 94 7.00 2.15 -3.89
N ARG A 95 6.22 1.72 -2.87
CA ARG A 95 4.78 1.96 -2.73
C ARG A 95 3.91 1.44 -3.88
N THR A 96 4.39 0.47 -4.65
CA THR A 96 3.53 -0.27 -5.61
C THR A 96 2.67 -1.34 -4.93
N ILE A 97 3.06 -1.76 -3.72
CA ILE A 97 2.23 -2.48 -2.76
C ILE A 97 2.18 -1.66 -1.47
N THR A 98 1.01 -1.53 -0.85
CA THR A 98 0.91 -1.00 0.53
C THR A 98 0.26 -2.04 1.45
N LEU A 99 0.66 -2.03 2.72
CA LEU A 99 0.09 -2.86 3.78
C LEU A 99 -0.57 -1.91 4.79
N ASN A 100 -1.88 -2.05 4.96
CA ASN A 100 -2.70 -1.13 5.72
C ASN A 100 -3.58 -1.89 6.73
N HIS A 101 -4.12 -1.15 7.69
CA HIS A 101 -5.19 -1.62 8.55
C HIS A 101 -6.53 -1.20 7.97
N ASP A 102 -7.49 -2.12 7.89
CA ASP A 102 -8.87 -1.73 7.58
C ASP A 102 -9.43 -0.84 8.70
N ARG A 103 -10.23 0.15 8.31
CA ARG A 103 -10.94 1.06 9.21
C ARG A 103 -12.45 1.05 8.94
N GLY A 104 -13.00 -0.11 8.58
CA GLY A 104 -14.41 -0.29 8.23
C GLY A 104 -14.75 -0.15 6.75
N GLN A 105 -13.75 0.02 5.87
CA GLN A 105 -13.97 0.09 4.42
C GLN A 105 -14.41 -1.27 3.88
N TRP A 106 -13.87 -2.35 4.45
CA TRP A 106 -14.28 -3.71 4.11
C TRP A 106 -15.78 -3.94 4.29
N LEU A 107 -16.35 -3.52 5.43
CA LEU A 107 -17.77 -3.70 5.68
C LEU A 107 -18.61 -2.82 4.75
N LYS A 108 -18.20 -1.56 4.56
CA LYS A 108 -18.90 -0.56 3.74
C LYS A 108 -18.95 -0.96 2.25
N PHE A 109 -17.82 -1.33 1.67
CA PHE A 109 -17.70 -1.54 0.21
C PHE A 109 -17.60 -3.03 -0.14
N GLY A 110 -16.96 -3.83 0.70
CA GLY A 110 -16.77 -5.26 0.50
C GLY A 110 -17.98 -6.13 0.88
N LYS A 111 -19.02 -5.55 1.48
CA LYS A 111 -20.27 -6.24 1.88
C LYS A 111 -20.02 -7.51 2.70
N GLY A 112 -18.98 -7.50 3.54
CA GLY A 112 -18.62 -8.63 4.40
C GLY A 112 -18.00 -9.85 3.68
N ARG A 113 -17.68 -9.74 2.38
CA ARG A 113 -17.06 -10.84 1.61
C ARG A 113 -15.55 -10.87 1.79
N MET A 114 -14.96 -12.07 1.76
CA MET A 114 -13.53 -12.25 2.02
C MET A 114 -12.90 -13.37 1.18
N PRO A 115 -11.74 -13.14 0.51
CA PRO A 115 -11.19 -11.84 0.20
C PRO A 115 -12.11 -11.06 -0.74
N VAL A 116 -11.97 -9.74 -0.77
CA VAL A 116 -12.62 -8.88 -1.76
C VAL A 116 -11.60 -7.95 -2.38
N VAL A 117 -11.69 -7.79 -3.69
CA VAL A 117 -10.86 -6.89 -4.48
C VAL A 117 -11.78 -5.83 -5.08
N LEU A 118 -11.40 -4.58 -4.89
CA LEU A 118 -12.07 -3.41 -5.44
C LEU A 118 -11.04 -2.58 -6.21
N GLN A 119 -11.50 -1.76 -7.14
CA GLN A 119 -10.71 -0.63 -7.62
C GLN A 119 -10.74 0.47 -6.56
N GLN A 120 -9.64 1.19 -6.36
CA GLN A 120 -9.59 2.33 -5.43
C GLN A 120 -10.63 3.42 -5.77
N GLY A 121 -11.05 3.52 -7.04
CA GLY A 121 -12.16 4.37 -7.48
C GLY A 121 -13.51 4.03 -6.83
N GLU A 122 -13.75 2.75 -6.51
CA GLU A 122 -15.02 2.26 -5.96
C GLU A 122 -15.16 2.51 -4.44
N MET A 123 -14.11 3.01 -3.79
CA MET A 123 -14.06 3.25 -2.33
C MET A 123 -14.17 4.73 -1.94
N GLN A 124 -14.58 5.58 -2.89
CA GLN A 124 -14.77 7.02 -2.72
C GLN A 124 -16.23 7.37 -2.39
#